data_AF-A0A026WPH0-F1
#
_entry.id   AF-A0A026WPH0-F1
#
_cell.length_a   1.000
_cell.length_b   1.000
_cell.length_c   1.000
_cell.angle_alpha   90.00
_cell.angle_beta   90.00
_cell.angle_gamma   90.00
#
_symmetry.space_group_name_H-M   'P 1'
#
loop_
_entity.id
_entity.type
_entity.pdbx_description
1 polymer ?
#
loop_
_entity_poly.entity_id
_entity_poly.type
_entity_poly.pdbx_seq_one_letter_code
_entity_poly.pdbx_strand_id
1 'polypeptide(L)'
;DLEDELCDLHTDISLKTIKETGADFYKILSESSYPKLRNFGLRIYSMFGSTYLCETSFSKMKLIKNEKRSLSDDSLPRLMRLATYNMEIDVSTLVSKRSRKLPAQSELSE
;
A
#
# COMPACT_ATOMS: atom_id res chain seq x y z
N ASP A 1 16.46 29.17 7.91
CA ASP A 1 16.16 28.25 6.78
C ASP A 1 14.88 27.45 6.94
N LEU A 2 14.89 26.29 7.62
CA LEU A 2 13.64 25.52 7.85
C LEU A 2 12.73 26.22 8.87
N GLU A 3 13.34 26.81 9.91
CA GLU A 3 12.63 27.57 10.95
C GLU A 3 11.97 28.84 10.38
N ASP A 4 12.62 29.48 9.40
CA ASP A 4 12.05 30.65 8.71
C ASP A 4 10.84 30.24 7.87
N GLU A 5 10.95 29.17 7.07
CA GLU A 5 9.80 28.61 6.32
C GLU A 5 8.64 28.23 7.26
N LEU A 6 8.93 27.74 8.47
CA LEU A 6 7.92 27.41 9.46
C LEU A 6 7.23 28.65 10.03
N CYS A 7 7.99 29.72 10.32
CA CYS A 7 7.43 31.01 10.72
C CYS A 7 6.52 31.60 9.63
N ASP A 8 6.97 31.57 8.37
CA ASP A 8 6.18 32.02 7.22
C ASP A 8 4.89 31.20 7.08
N LEU A 9 4.98 29.87 7.23
CA LEU A 9 3.82 28.98 7.19
C LEU A 9 2.79 29.30 8.27
N HIS A 10 3.21 29.61 9.50
CA HIS A 10 2.31 29.94 10.61
C HIS A 10 1.52 31.24 10.38
N THR A 11 2.09 32.16 9.60
CA THR A 11 1.47 33.44 9.30
C THR A 11 0.65 33.43 8.00
N ASP A 12 0.86 32.45 7.12
CA ASP A 12 0.12 32.29 5.87
C ASP A 12 -1.36 31.95 6.12
N ILE A 13 -2.23 32.92 5.85
CA ILE A 13 -3.69 32.83 6.04
C ILE A 13 -4.32 31.91 4.99
N SER A 14 -3.77 31.85 3.77
CA SER A 14 -4.29 31.01 2.70
C SER A 14 -4.24 29.54 3.08
N LEU A 15 -3.18 29.13 3.78
CA LEU A 15 -3.00 27.76 4.24
C LEU A 15 -3.87 27.38 5.45
N LYS A 16 -4.37 28.35 6.22
CA LYS A 16 -5.28 28.10 7.37
C LYS A 16 -6.63 27.51 6.96
N THR A 17 -7.02 27.66 5.69
CA THR A 17 -8.27 27.12 5.16
C THR A 17 -8.13 25.67 4.64
N ILE A 18 -6.90 25.17 4.52
CA ILE A 18 -6.62 23.81 4.07
C ILE A 18 -7.01 22.82 5.17
N LYS A 19 -7.78 21.80 4.78
CA LYS A 19 -8.20 20.71 5.67
C LYS A 19 -7.33 19.46 5.55
N GLU A 20 -6.48 19.40 4.52
CA GLU A 20 -5.58 18.27 4.32
C GLU A 20 -4.62 18.14 5.49
N THR A 21 -4.31 16.89 5.83
CA THR A 21 -3.39 16.56 6.91
C THR A 21 -2.33 15.59 6.42
N GLY A 22 -1.24 15.48 7.19
CA GLY A 22 -0.15 14.59 6.90
C GLY A 22 0.49 14.77 5.53
N ALA A 23 0.73 13.68 4.80
CA ALA A 23 1.45 13.73 3.53
C ALA A 23 0.80 14.67 2.50
N ASP A 24 -0.54 14.73 2.48
CA ASP A 24 -1.28 15.53 1.50
C ASP A 24 -1.18 17.03 1.78
N PHE A 25 -1.08 17.42 3.06
CA PHE A 25 -0.75 18.81 3.44
C PHE A 25 0.60 19.24 2.84
N TYR A 26 1.66 18.45 3.03
CA TYR A 26 2.99 18.80 2.53
C TYR A 26 3.05 18.80 0.99
N LYS A 27 2.22 18.03 0.29
CA LYS A 27 2.15 18.08 -1.19
C LYS A 27 1.58 19.41 -1.70
N ILE A 28 0.68 20.04 -0.96
CA ILE A 28 0.03 21.30 -1.33
C ILE A 28 0.97 22.50 -1.14
N LEU A 29 1.95 22.40 -0.24
CA LEU A 29 2.92 23.47 -0.03
C LEU A 29 3.64 23.83 -1.34
N SER A 30 3.75 25.13 -1.59
CA SER A 30 4.48 25.65 -2.74
C SER A 30 5.95 25.22 -2.68
N GLU A 31 6.44 24.60 -3.75
CA GLU A 31 7.84 24.19 -3.86
C GLU A 31 8.79 25.39 -3.95
N SER A 32 8.33 26.55 -4.39
CA SER A 32 9.14 27.77 -4.41
C SER A 32 9.19 28.47 -3.06
N SER A 33 8.10 28.41 -2.27
CA SER A 33 7.98 29.15 -1.01
C SER A 33 8.40 28.34 0.20
N TYR A 34 8.14 27.02 0.19
CA TYR A 34 8.41 26.11 1.31
C TYR A 34 9.19 24.85 0.89
N PRO A 35 10.29 24.96 0.11
CA PRO A 35 11.00 23.80 -0.42
C PRO A 35 11.52 22.87 0.67
N LYS A 36 12.02 23.40 1.79
CA LYS A 36 12.64 22.58 2.85
C LYS A 36 11.57 21.89 3.67
N LEU A 37 10.54 22.63 4.07
CA LEU A 37 9.45 22.10 4.90
C LEU A 37 8.65 21.03 4.16
N ARG A 38 8.36 21.26 2.87
CA ARG A 38 7.73 20.27 2.00
C ARG A 38 8.53 18.97 1.92
N ASN A 39 9.80 19.06 1.57
CA ASN A 39 10.66 17.89 1.41
C ASN A 39 10.86 17.14 2.74
N PHE A 40 11.01 17.88 3.84
CA PHE A 40 11.12 17.30 5.17
C PHE A 40 9.87 16.49 5.55
N GLY A 41 8.68 17.10 5.43
CA GLY A 41 7.42 16.44 5.75
C GLY A 41 7.18 15.19 4.89
N LEU A 42 7.38 15.29 3.58
CA LEU A 42 7.22 14.14 2.67
C LEU A 42 8.19 13.00 2.99
N ARG A 43 9.43 13.32 3.36
CA ARG A 43 10.42 12.32 3.77
C ARG A 43 9.99 11.60 5.05
N ILE A 44 9.53 12.35 6.06
CA ILE A 44 9.06 11.79 7.33
C ILE A 44 7.87 10.86 7.10
N TYR A 45 6.87 11.28 6.33
CA TYR A 45 5.72 10.45 5.99
C TYR A 45 6.08 9.21 5.18
N SER A 46 7.06 9.31 4.28
CA SER A 46 7.55 8.16 3.51
C SER A 46 8.19 7.11 4.43
N MET A 47 8.97 7.54 5.43
CA MET A 47 9.55 6.63 6.42
C MET A 47 8.46 5.91 7.22
N PHE A 48 7.44 6.63 7.70
CA PHE A 48 6.30 6.01 8.40
C PHE A 48 5.58 4.97 7.53
N GLY A 49 5.34 5.27 6.26
CA GLY A 49 4.71 4.34 5.31
C GLY A 49 5.51 3.07 5.11
N SER A 50 6.82 3.17 4.91
CA SER A 50 7.68 1.99 4.70
C SER A 50 7.82 1.12 5.95
N THR A 51 7.95 1.75 7.12
CA THR A 51 8.03 1.06 8.42
C THR A 51 6.73 0.27 8.64
N TYR A 52 5.58 0.94 8.58
CA TYR A 52 4.27 0.30 8.74
C TYR A 52 4.05 -0.88 7.79
N LEU A 53 4.42 -0.73 6.51
CA LEU A 53 4.31 -1.79 5.51
C LEU A 53 5.21 -2.98 5.86
N CYS A 54 6.43 -2.74 6.33
CA CYS A 54 7.35 -3.76 6.78
C CYS A 54 6.83 -4.51 8.02
N GLU A 55 6.39 -3.80 9.08
CA GLU A 55 5.82 -4.46 10.27
C GLU A 55 4.56 -5.25 9.94
N THR A 56 3.68 -4.69 9.12
CA THR A 56 2.46 -5.36 8.69
C THR A 56 2.78 -6.61 7.89
N SER A 57 3.73 -6.53 6.96
CA SER A 57 4.18 -7.69 6.17
C SER A 57 4.81 -8.76 7.06
N PHE A 58 5.67 -8.38 8.01
CA PHE A 58 6.29 -9.32 8.94
C PHE A 58 5.26 -10.01 9.84
N SER A 59 4.27 -9.26 10.34
CA SER A 59 3.17 -9.81 11.12
C SER A 59 2.32 -10.79 10.31
N LYS A 60 1.99 -10.46 9.06
CA LYS A 60 1.29 -11.36 8.12
C LYS A 60 2.10 -12.63 7.83
N MET A 61 3.42 -12.49 7.64
CA MET A 61 4.32 -13.63 7.44
C MET A 61 4.29 -14.58 8.64
N LYS A 62 4.37 -14.02 9.86
CA LYS A 62 4.30 -14.81 11.10
C LYS A 62 2.97 -15.55 11.22
N LEU A 63 1.86 -14.90 10.88
CA LEU A 63 0.53 -15.54 10.88
C LEU A 63 0.46 -16.69 9.86
N ILE A 64 0.89 -16.46 8.61
CA ILE A 64 0.88 -17.48 7.55
C ILE A 64 1.71 -18.71 7.95
N LYS A 65 2.92 -18.49 8.50
CA LYS A 65 3.79 -19.59 8.96
C LYS A 65 3.19 -20.36 10.14
N ASN A 66 2.47 -19.69 11.05
CA ASN A 66 1.86 -20.33 12.22
C ASN A 66 0.63 -21.16 11.84
N GLU A 67 -0.27 -20.60 11.03
CA GLU A 67 -1.51 -21.26 10.57
C GLU A 67 -1.25 -22.47 9.67
N LYS A 68 -0.17 -22.40 8.89
CA LYS A 68 0.20 -23.44 7.93
C LYS A 68 1.62 -23.91 8.19
N ARG A 69 1.79 -24.56 9.35
CA ARG A 69 3.09 -25.04 9.87
C ARG A 69 3.89 -25.96 8.92
N SER A 70 3.25 -26.50 7.87
CA SER A 70 3.85 -27.36 6.84
C SER A 70 4.06 -26.67 5.48
N LEU A 71 3.94 -25.34 5.38
CA LEU A 71 4.26 -24.64 4.14
C LEU A 71 5.74 -24.80 3.80
N SER A 72 6.00 -25.24 2.56
CA SER A 72 7.32 -25.08 1.96
C SER A 72 7.62 -23.59 1.81
N ASP A 73 8.88 -23.20 2.02
CA ASP A 73 9.36 -21.83 1.78
C ASP A 73 9.09 -21.37 0.34
N ASP A 74 8.95 -22.27 -0.63
CA ASP A 74 8.60 -21.93 -2.02
C ASP A 74 7.17 -21.36 -2.13
N SER A 75 6.27 -21.75 -1.24
CA SER A 75 4.86 -21.32 -1.26
C SER A 75 4.64 -20.00 -0.53
N LEU A 76 5.53 -19.63 0.38
CA LEU A 76 5.41 -18.44 1.22
C LEU A 76 5.40 -17.13 0.42
N PRO A 77 6.26 -16.88 -0.59
CA PRO A 77 6.22 -15.65 -1.38
C PRO A 77 4.89 -15.41 -2.08
N ARG A 78 4.21 -16.48 -2.54
CA ARG A 78 2.89 -16.39 -3.19
C ARG A 78 1.80 -16.00 -2.18
N LEU A 79 1.82 -16.61 -1.00
CA LEU A 79 0.88 -16.28 0.07
C LEU A 79 1.11 -14.88 0.62
N MET A 80 2.37 -14.49 0.80
CA MET A 80 2.74 -13.14 1.19
C MET A 80 2.22 -12.10 0.21
N ARG A 81 2.41 -12.33 -1.09
CA ARG A 81 1.84 -11.48 -2.15
C ARG A 81 0.32 -11.37 -2.01
N LEU A 82 -0.40 -12.47 -1.88
CA LEU A 82 -1.85 -12.45 -1.71
C LEU A 82 -2.28 -11.69 -0.44
N ALA A 83 -1.52 -11.82 0.65
CA ALA A 83 -1.85 -11.20 1.92
C ALA A 83 -1.51 -9.70 1.98
N THR A 84 -0.55 -9.22 1.20
CA THR A 84 -0.13 -7.81 1.21
C THR A 84 -0.71 -6.97 0.07
N TYR A 85 -1.25 -7.60 -0.97
CA TYR A 85 -1.78 -6.89 -2.14
C TYR A 85 -3.23 -6.44 -1.92
N ASN A 86 -3.52 -5.17 -2.20
CA ASN A 86 -4.88 -4.59 -2.16
C ASN A 86 -5.52 -4.62 -3.56
N MET A 87 -5.70 -5.81 -4.14
CA MET A 87 -6.42 -5.97 -5.42
C MET A 87 -7.74 -6.68 -5.18
N GLU A 88 -8.80 -6.13 -5.76
CA GLU A 88 -10.09 -6.78 -5.80
C GLU A 88 -10.05 -7.91 -6.84
N ILE A 89 -10.07 -9.15 -6.36
CA ILE A 89 -10.04 -10.32 -7.22
C ILE A 89 -11.47 -10.63 -7.65
N ASP A 90 -11.78 -10.42 -8.93
CA ASP A 90 -13.03 -10.89 -9.52
C ASP A 90 -13.00 -12.42 -9.72
N VAL A 91 -13.44 -13.11 -8.67
CA VAL A 91 -13.53 -14.58 -8.63
C VAL A 91 -14.47 -15.09 -9.73
N SER A 92 -15.56 -14.38 -10.02
CA SER A 92 -16.58 -14.77 -11.01
C SER A 92 -15.97 -14.85 -12.41
N THR A 93 -15.18 -13.85 -12.78
CA THR A 93 -14.47 -13.82 -14.06
C THR A 93 -13.36 -14.89 -14.13
N LEU A 94 -12.65 -15.13 -13.02
CA LEU A 94 -11.63 -16.19 -12.95
C LEU A 94 -12.23 -17.58 -13.13
N VAL A 95 -13.34 -17.88 -12.45
CA VAL A 95 -14.07 -19.15 -12.57
C VAL A 95 -14.54 -19.34 -14.01
N SER A 96 -15.15 -18.32 -14.60
CA SER A 96 -15.63 -18.35 -15.99
C SER A 96 -14.52 -18.55 -17.03
N LYS A 97 -13.29 -18.11 -16.75
CA LYS A 97 -12.11 -18.37 -17.61
C LYS A 97 -11.55 -19.78 -17.43
N ARG A 98 -11.66 -20.37 -16.24
CA ARG A 98 -11.20 -21.75 -15.97
C ARG A 98 -12.14 -22.79 -16.55
N SER A 99 -13.45 -22.60 -16.43
CA SER A 99 -14.46 -23.52 -16.99
C SER A 99 -14.37 -23.65 -18.51
N ARG A 100 -13.96 -22.57 -19.21
CA ARG A 100 -13.71 -22.57 -20.65
C ARG A 100 -12.46 -23.33 -21.10
N LYS A 101 -11.57 -23.69 -20.17
CA LYS A 101 -10.30 -24.40 -20.45
C LYS A 101 -10.31 -25.87 -20.08
N LEU A 102 -11.37 -26.40 -19.45
CA LEU A 102 -11.51 -27.85 -19.40
C LEU A 102 -11.90 -28.33 -20.80
N PRO A 103 -11.17 -29.27 -21.42
CA PRO A 103 -11.70 -29.97 -22.57
C PRO A 103 -12.99 -30.66 -22.12
N ALA A 104 -14.05 -30.54 -22.92
CA ALA A 104 -15.23 -31.35 -22.74
C ALA A 104 -14.77 -32.81 -22.68
N GLN A 105 -14.91 -33.46 -21.51
CA GLN A 105 -14.95 -34.91 -21.49
C GLN A 105 -16.26 -35.28 -22.17
N SER A 106 -16.18 -35.48 -23.49
CA SER A 106 -17.23 -36.11 -24.26
C SER A 106 -17.40 -37.53 -23.74
N GLU A 107 -18.62 -37.77 -23.28
CA GLU A 107 -19.34 -39.02 -23.07
C GLU A 107 -18.70 -40.29 -23.67
N LEU A 108 -18.64 -41.35 -22.87
CA LEU A 108 -18.97 -42.68 -23.37
C LEU A 108 -19.94 -43.34 -22.40
N SER A 109 -21.19 -43.43 -22.85
CA SER A 109 -22.23 -44.30 -22.31
C SER A 109 -21.85 -45.76 -22.56
N GLU A 110 -21.83 -46.58 -21.51
CA GLU A 110 -22.53 -47.87 -21.39
C GLU A 110 -22.51 -48.34 -19.94
#